data_AF-T1G003-F1
#
_entry.id   AF-T1G003-F1
#
_cell.length_a   1.000
_cell.length_b   1.000
_cell.length_c   1.000
_cell.angle_alpha   90.00
_cell.angle_beta   90.00
_cell.angle_gamma   90.00
#
_symmetry.space_group_name_H-M   'P 1'
#
loop_
_entity.id
_entity.type
_entity.pdbx_description
1 polymer ?
#
loop_
_entity_poly.entity_id
_entity_poly.type
_entity_poly.pdbx_seq_one_letter_code
_entity_poly.pdbx_strand_id
1 'polypeptide(L)'
;MSGQHLDHLGHRRTQSKGSCKDFTVATPEEFVKRFGGNRVVDKVLIANNGIAAVKCIRSIRRWSYEMFKNEKAVRFVVMVTPEDLKANAEYIRLADQYVPVPGGSNNNNYANIELILDIAKRTKVQAVWAGWGHASENPKLPELLHKNDISFMG
;
A
#
# COMPACT_ATOMS: atom_id res chain seq x y z
N MET A 1 39.76 21.24 65.80
CA MET A 1 39.75 22.19 64.68
C MET A 1 39.17 21.42 63.48
N SER A 2 37.84 21.32 63.39
CA SER A 2 36.98 22.14 62.48
C SER A 2 37.18 21.80 61.00
N GLY A 3 36.21 21.37 60.20
CA GLY A 3 34.77 21.21 60.39
C GLY A 3 34.14 20.58 59.14
N GLN A 4 32.84 20.35 59.25
CA GLN A 4 31.90 19.74 58.31
C GLN A 4 31.78 20.50 56.96
N HIS A 5 31.30 19.83 55.90
CA HIS A 5 29.93 20.01 55.32
C HIS A 5 29.88 19.86 53.78
N LEU A 6 28.99 18.96 53.30
CA LEU A 6 28.20 19.00 52.04
C LEU A 6 28.96 18.91 50.68
N ASP A 7 28.45 18.37 49.56
CA ASP A 7 27.09 18.30 49.03
C ASP A 7 26.91 17.18 47.97
N HIS A 8 25.68 16.65 47.95
CA HIS A 8 24.93 15.97 46.89
C HIS A 8 25.59 15.55 45.56
N LEU A 9 25.56 14.23 45.32
CA LEU A 9 25.64 13.57 44.02
C LEU A 9 24.61 14.16 43.02
N GLY A 10 25.09 15.05 42.15
CA GLY A 10 24.34 15.61 41.04
C GLY A 10 24.09 14.58 39.94
N HIS A 11 22.84 14.16 39.81
CA HIS A 11 22.31 13.39 38.70
C HIS A 11 22.34 14.25 37.41
N ARG A 12 23.42 14.20 36.62
CA ARG A 12 23.48 14.87 35.32
C ARG A 12 22.74 14.06 34.26
N ARG A 13 21.59 14.61 33.88
CA ARG A 13 20.79 14.31 32.69
C ARG A 13 21.64 14.20 31.42
N THR A 14 21.40 13.13 30.68
CA THR A 14 21.26 13.18 29.22
C THR A 14 19.92 12.54 28.86
N GLN A 15 18.82 13.26 29.14
CA GLN A 15 17.58 13.00 28.43
C GLN A 15 17.80 13.43 26.97
N SER A 16 18.13 12.49 26.10
CA SER A 16 17.89 12.65 24.67
C SER A 16 16.38 12.69 24.48
N LYS A 17 15.80 13.90 24.63
CA LYS A 17 14.49 14.20 24.06
C LYS A 17 14.63 14.07 22.55
N GLY A 18 14.45 12.86 22.03
CA GLY A 18 14.08 12.65 20.65
C GLY A 18 12.79 13.42 20.44
N SER A 19 12.90 14.60 19.82
CA SER A 19 11.72 15.37 19.45
C SER A 19 10.92 14.50 18.50
N CYS A 20 9.76 14.02 18.93
CA CYS A 20 8.69 13.59 18.05
C CYS A 20 8.25 14.83 17.27
N LYS A 21 9.00 15.21 16.24
CA LYS A 21 8.56 16.20 15.27
C LYS A 21 7.46 15.51 14.47
N ASP A 22 6.31 16.15 14.36
CA ASP A 22 5.18 15.66 13.58
C ASP A 22 5.68 15.09 12.25
N PHE A 23 5.50 13.77 12.08
CA PHE A 23 6.00 12.97 10.95
C PHE A 23 5.14 13.15 9.71
N THR A 24 4.52 14.31 9.54
CA THR A 24 3.64 14.59 8.40
C THR A 24 4.45 15.02 7.19
N VAL A 25 4.50 14.14 6.19
CA VAL A 25 4.97 14.44 4.83
C VAL A 25 3.76 14.81 3.97
N ALA A 26 3.90 15.73 3.01
CA ALA A 26 2.74 16.22 2.26
C ALA A 26 2.30 15.24 1.15
N THR A 27 3.24 14.53 0.52
CA THR A 27 2.96 13.66 -0.63
C THR A 27 3.78 12.36 -0.64
N PRO A 28 3.33 11.31 -1.35
CA PRO A 28 4.09 10.07 -1.53
C PRO A 28 5.50 10.30 -2.12
N GLU A 29 5.67 11.26 -3.03
CA GLU A 29 6.97 11.60 -3.62
C GLU A 29 7.96 12.11 -2.56
N GLU A 30 7.51 13.03 -1.70
CA GLU A 30 8.31 13.57 -0.61
C GLU A 30 8.68 12.48 0.39
N PHE A 31 7.72 11.60 0.72
CA PHE A 31 7.95 10.44 1.57
C PHE A 31 9.06 9.56 1.01
N VAL A 32 8.93 9.12 -0.25
CA VAL A 32 9.91 8.23 -0.87
C VAL A 32 11.30 8.85 -0.89
N LYS A 33 11.42 10.14 -1.26
CA LYS A 33 12.71 10.84 -1.24
C LYS A 33 13.31 10.91 0.16
N ARG A 34 12.48 11.22 1.17
CA ARG A 34 12.92 11.38 2.56
C ARG A 34 13.38 10.07 3.20
N PHE A 35 12.73 8.96 2.86
CA PHE A 35 13.03 7.64 3.40
C PHE A 35 14.01 6.83 2.51
N GLY A 36 14.59 7.46 1.48
CA GLY A 36 15.59 6.83 0.62
C GLY A 36 15.04 5.76 -0.33
N GLY A 37 13.74 5.81 -0.64
CA GLY A 37 13.13 4.95 -1.65
C GLY A 37 13.47 5.40 -3.07
N ASN A 38 13.35 4.48 -4.02
CA ASN A 38 13.73 4.68 -5.42
C ASN A 38 12.54 4.80 -6.38
N ARG A 39 11.32 4.51 -5.92
CA ARG A 39 10.12 4.49 -6.75
C ARG A 39 8.92 5.00 -5.97
N VAL A 40 8.15 5.88 -6.61
CA VAL A 40 6.90 6.41 -6.05
C VAL A 40 5.74 5.52 -6.48
N VAL A 41 4.93 5.09 -5.51
CA VAL A 41 3.71 4.31 -5.73
C VAL A 41 2.55 5.04 -5.07
N ASP A 42 1.77 5.75 -5.88
CA ASP A 42 0.58 6.50 -5.46
C ASP A 42 -0.72 5.92 -6.06
N LYS A 43 -0.62 4.92 -6.93
CA LYS A 43 -1.76 4.19 -7.50
C LYS A 43 -1.44 2.70 -7.64
N VAL A 44 -2.30 1.87 -7.06
CA VAL A 44 -2.15 0.41 -6.98
C VAL A 44 -3.34 -0.28 -7.63
N LEU A 45 -3.07 -1.26 -8.50
CA LEU A 45 -4.07 -2.22 -8.96
C LEU A 45 -4.14 -3.39 -7.99
N ILE A 46 -5.34 -3.72 -7.52
CA ILE A 46 -5.60 -4.93 -6.74
C ILE A 46 -6.09 -6.01 -7.71
N ALA A 47 -5.23 -7.02 -7.91
CA ALA A 47 -5.51 -8.22 -8.70
C ALA A 47 -6.08 -9.34 -7.80
N ASN A 48 -7.06 -8.99 -6.97
CA ASN A 48 -7.72 -9.88 -6.02
C ASN A 48 -9.11 -9.31 -5.68
N ASN A 49 -9.94 -10.10 -5.02
CA ASN A 49 -11.26 -9.69 -4.54
C ASN A 49 -11.45 -10.02 -3.05
N GLY A 50 -12.71 -10.01 -2.60
CA GLY A 50 -13.09 -10.47 -1.27
C GLY A 50 -12.31 -9.80 -0.12
N ILE A 51 -11.97 -10.61 0.89
CA ILE A 51 -11.33 -10.15 2.12
C ILE A 51 -9.90 -9.65 1.90
N ALA A 52 -9.18 -10.20 0.92
CA ALA A 52 -7.82 -9.80 0.58
C ALA A 52 -7.81 -8.34 0.12
N ALA A 53 -8.68 -8.00 -0.83
CA ALA A 53 -8.84 -6.64 -1.33
C ALA A 53 -9.25 -5.66 -0.22
N VAL A 54 -10.26 -6.01 0.59
CA VAL A 54 -10.71 -5.16 1.71
C VAL A 54 -9.58 -4.88 2.71
N LYS A 55 -8.86 -5.93 3.13
CA LYS A 55 -7.78 -5.80 4.11
C LYS A 55 -6.65 -4.95 3.57
N CYS A 56 -6.27 -5.12 2.30
CA CYS A 56 -5.24 -4.32 1.65
C CYS A 56 -5.62 -2.83 1.64
N ILE A 57 -6.79 -2.49 1.09
CA ILE A 57 -7.26 -1.09 1.00
C ILE A 57 -7.31 -0.45 2.37
N ARG A 58 -7.96 -1.10 3.35
CA ARG A 58 -8.08 -0.55 4.71
C ARG A 58 -6.74 -0.32 5.38
N SER A 59 -5.80 -1.26 5.24
CA SER A 59 -4.51 -1.17 5.91
C SER A 59 -3.67 -0.04 5.33
N ILE A 60 -3.60 0.05 4.00
CA ILE A 60 -2.83 1.10 3.33
C ILE A 60 -3.49 2.47 3.52
N ARG A 61 -4.83 2.57 3.50
CA ARG A 61 -5.52 3.83 3.79
C ARG A 61 -5.29 4.32 5.21
N ARG A 62 -5.34 3.41 6.19
CA ARG A 62 -5.02 3.74 7.59
C ARG A 62 -3.60 4.27 7.71
N TRP A 63 -2.62 3.56 7.15
CA TRP A 63 -1.24 4.00 7.13
C TRP A 63 -1.07 5.34 6.38
N SER A 64 -1.74 5.50 5.24
CA SER A 64 -1.72 6.74 4.46
C SER A 64 -2.28 7.92 5.26
N TYR A 65 -3.36 7.71 6.00
CA TYR A 65 -3.90 8.73 6.89
C TYR A 65 -2.94 9.05 8.04
N GLU A 66 -2.32 8.05 8.65
CA GLU A 66 -1.34 8.26 9.72
C GLU A 66 -0.14 9.11 9.24
N MET A 67 0.36 8.82 8.03
CA MET A 67 1.55 9.46 7.43
C MET A 67 1.30 10.81 6.74
N PHE A 68 0.23 10.90 5.94
CA PHE A 68 -0.05 12.03 5.05
C PHE A 68 -1.24 12.89 5.52
N LYS A 69 -1.95 12.47 6.58
CA LYS A 69 -3.28 13.00 6.94
C LYS A 69 -4.28 12.97 5.77
N ASN A 70 -4.04 12.08 4.82
CA ASN A 70 -4.83 11.86 3.63
C ASN A 70 -4.90 10.36 3.35
N GLU A 71 -6.08 9.76 3.60
CA GLU A 71 -6.29 8.33 3.34
C GLU A 71 -6.20 7.97 1.84
N LYS A 72 -6.35 8.95 0.95
CA LYS A 72 -6.28 8.78 -0.51
C LYS A 72 -4.92 9.15 -1.09
N ALA A 73 -3.88 9.29 -0.26
CA ALA A 73 -2.51 9.48 -0.74
C ALA A 73 -2.05 8.31 -1.64
N VAL A 74 -2.57 7.09 -1.37
CA VAL A 74 -2.46 5.94 -2.26
C VAL A 74 -3.86 5.61 -2.79
N ARG A 75 -4.00 5.63 -4.11
CA ARG A 75 -5.25 5.37 -4.84
C ARG A 75 -5.35 3.91 -5.24
N PHE A 76 -6.56 3.37 -5.21
CA PHE A 76 -6.81 1.98 -5.56
C PHE A 76 -7.66 1.81 -6.81
N VAL A 77 -7.16 0.99 -7.73
CA VAL A 77 -7.92 0.41 -8.84
C VAL A 77 -8.21 -1.04 -8.50
N VAL A 78 -9.46 -1.48 -8.66
CA VAL A 78 -9.85 -2.89 -8.40
C VAL A 78 -10.44 -3.55 -9.64
N MET A 79 -10.16 -4.83 -9.83
CA MET A 79 -10.83 -5.67 -10.84
C MET A 79 -12.15 -6.19 -10.28
N VAL A 80 -13.23 -6.12 -11.06
CA VAL A 80 -14.59 -6.49 -10.58
C VAL A 80 -15.30 -7.39 -11.57
N THR A 81 -15.65 -8.60 -11.14
CA THR A 81 -16.49 -9.51 -11.92
C THR A 81 -17.97 -9.17 -11.78
N PRO A 82 -18.84 -9.62 -12.71
CA PRO A 82 -20.29 -9.51 -12.56
C PRO A 82 -20.82 -10.15 -11.27
N GLU A 83 -20.21 -11.25 -10.83
CA GLU A 83 -20.57 -11.95 -9.60
C GLU A 83 -20.26 -11.11 -8.36
N ASP A 84 -19.08 -10.49 -8.31
CA ASP A 84 -18.70 -9.59 -7.20
C ASP A 84 -19.60 -8.35 -7.15
N LEU A 85 -19.97 -7.81 -8.32
CA LEU A 85 -20.88 -6.68 -8.42
C LEU A 85 -22.28 -7.07 -7.93
N LYS A 86 -22.79 -8.24 -8.35
CA LYS A 86 -24.09 -8.78 -7.91
C LYS A 86 -24.11 -9.08 -6.41
N ALA A 87 -23.01 -9.58 -5.86
CA ALA A 87 -22.83 -9.79 -4.43
C ALA A 87 -22.61 -8.49 -3.64
N ASN A 88 -22.48 -7.35 -4.33
CA ASN A 88 -22.26 -6.04 -3.73
C ASN A 88 -21.01 -6.02 -2.84
N ALA A 89 -19.93 -6.61 -3.35
CA ALA A 89 -18.70 -6.85 -2.61
C ALA A 89 -18.11 -5.56 -2.04
N GLU A 90 -17.72 -5.60 -0.76
CA GLU A 90 -17.31 -4.42 0.00
C GLU A 90 -16.11 -3.69 -0.62
N TYR A 91 -15.14 -4.43 -1.16
CA TYR A 91 -13.92 -3.85 -1.75
C TYR A 91 -14.22 -2.91 -2.92
N ILE A 92 -15.34 -3.11 -3.64
CA ILE A 92 -15.75 -2.27 -4.76
C ILE A 92 -16.06 -0.85 -4.28
N ARG A 93 -16.76 -0.73 -3.14
CA ARG A 93 -17.10 0.58 -2.55
C ARG A 93 -15.91 1.27 -1.90
N LEU A 94 -14.92 0.48 -1.48
CA LEU A 94 -13.69 1.02 -0.90
C LEU A 94 -12.74 1.56 -1.96
N ALA A 95 -12.74 1.03 -3.19
CA ALA A 95 -11.82 1.45 -4.24
C ALA A 95 -12.09 2.88 -4.74
N ASP A 96 -11.07 3.51 -5.33
CA ASP A 96 -11.20 4.83 -5.98
C ASP A 96 -11.67 4.69 -7.44
N GLN A 97 -11.30 3.59 -8.08
CA GLN A 97 -11.75 3.21 -9.43
C GLN A 97 -11.93 1.70 -9.49
N TYR A 98 -12.90 1.22 -10.26
CA TYR A 98 -13.01 -0.19 -10.60
C TYR A 98 -13.01 -0.42 -12.11
N VAL A 99 -12.58 -1.62 -12.51
CA VAL A 99 -12.55 -2.06 -13.91
C VAL A 99 -13.34 -3.36 -14.02
N PRO A 100 -14.44 -3.40 -14.80
CA PRO A 100 -15.16 -4.63 -15.08
C PRO A 100 -14.27 -5.66 -15.78
N VAL A 101 -14.32 -6.90 -15.34
CA VAL A 101 -13.58 -8.04 -15.92
C VAL A 101 -14.53 -9.22 -16.18
N PRO A 102 -14.14 -10.20 -17.02
CA PRO A 102 -14.97 -11.37 -17.28
C PRO A 102 -15.31 -12.16 -16.01
N GLY A 103 -16.55 -12.66 -15.93
CA GLY A 103 -16.99 -13.53 -14.84
C GLY A 103 -16.52 -14.98 -14.94
N GLY A 104 -17.12 -15.86 -14.14
CA GLY A 104 -16.79 -17.27 -14.07
C GLY A 104 -15.49 -17.57 -13.33
N SER A 105 -14.80 -18.64 -13.74
CA SER A 105 -13.58 -19.12 -13.08
C SER A 105 -12.48 -18.06 -13.00
N ASN A 106 -11.64 -18.12 -11.98
CA ASN A 106 -10.60 -17.13 -11.74
C ASN A 106 -9.58 -16.99 -12.88
N ASN A 107 -9.39 -18.06 -13.66
CA ASN A 107 -8.54 -18.07 -14.86
C ASN A 107 -8.97 -17.05 -15.93
N ASN A 108 -10.22 -16.57 -15.88
CA ASN A 108 -10.74 -15.55 -16.78
C ASN A 108 -10.48 -14.12 -16.28
N ASN A 109 -10.16 -13.96 -14.98
CA ASN A 109 -10.09 -12.66 -14.30
C ASN A 109 -8.85 -12.54 -13.40
N TYR A 110 -8.97 -12.78 -12.10
CA TYR A 110 -7.94 -12.52 -11.08
C TYR A 110 -6.68 -13.40 -11.21
N ALA A 111 -6.77 -14.53 -11.91
CA ALA A 111 -5.62 -15.39 -12.21
C ALA A 111 -5.09 -15.20 -13.65
N ASN A 112 -5.70 -14.31 -14.44
CA ASN A 112 -5.30 -14.05 -15.82
C ASN A 112 -4.23 -12.94 -15.87
N ILE A 113 -2.97 -13.35 -16.02
CA ILE A 113 -1.81 -12.45 -15.99
C ILE A 113 -1.84 -11.42 -17.13
N GLU A 114 -2.22 -11.84 -18.34
CA GLU A 114 -2.29 -10.94 -19.50
C GLU A 114 -3.35 -9.86 -19.29
N LEU A 115 -4.50 -10.24 -18.74
CA LEU A 115 -5.55 -9.30 -18.38
C LEU A 115 -5.11 -8.33 -17.27
N ILE A 116 -4.45 -8.84 -16.22
CA ILE A 116 -3.92 -7.99 -15.14
C ILE A 116 -2.94 -6.97 -15.71
N LEU A 117 -2.04 -7.39 -16.59
CA LEU A 117 -1.08 -6.49 -17.24
C LEU A 117 -1.79 -5.43 -18.10
N ASP A 118 -2.74 -5.84 -18.94
CA ASP A 118 -3.51 -4.90 -19.77
C ASP A 118 -4.18 -3.82 -18.90
N ILE A 119 -4.88 -4.24 -17.86
CA ILE A 119 -5.56 -3.31 -16.95
C ILE A 119 -4.55 -2.40 -16.27
N ALA A 120 -3.41 -2.93 -15.81
CA ALA A 120 -2.38 -2.14 -15.16
C ALA A 120 -1.83 -1.04 -16.10
N LYS A 121 -1.59 -1.39 -17.37
CA LYS A 121 -1.17 -0.44 -18.41
C LYS A 121 -2.24 0.63 -18.70
N ARG A 122 -3.49 0.21 -18.95
CA ARG A 122 -4.59 1.14 -19.30
C ARG A 122 -4.89 2.11 -18.17
N THR A 123 -4.80 1.66 -16.93
CA THR A 123 -5.10 2.47 -15.73
C THR A 123 -3.89 3.25 -15.22
N LYS A 124 -2.71 3.02 -15.81
CA LYS A 124 -1.44 3.68 -15.46
C LYS A 124 -1.18 3.60 -13.95
N VAL A 125 -1.24 2.39 -13.41
CA VAL A 125 -0.83 2.11 -12.02
C VAL A 125 0.68 1.92 -11.97
N GLN A 126 1.30 2.28 -10.85
CA GLN A 126 2.74 2.07 -10.66
C GLN A 126 3.03 0.71 -10.05
N ALA A 127 2.04 0.09 -9.39
CA ALA A 127 2.19 -1.22 -8.79
C ALA A 127 0.92 -2.08 -8.86
N VAL A 128 1.12 -3.40 -8.77
CA VAL A 128 0.06 -4.40 -8.63
C VAL A 128 0.25 -5.16 -7.32
N TRP A 129 -0.85 -5.38 -6.60
CA TRP A 129 -0.90 -6.22 -5.41
C TRP A 129 -1.86 -7.40 -5.65
N ALA A 130 -1.36 -8.62 -5.45
CA ALA A 130 -2.14 -9.85 -5.66
C ALA A 130 -2.59 -10.53 -4.36
N GLY A 131 -2.04 -10.16 -3.20
CA GLY A 131 -2.43 -10.77 -1.92
C GLY A 131 -2.15 -12.27 -1.88
N TRP A 132 -3.20 -13.07 -1.63
CA TRP A 132 -3.13 -14.53 -1.62
C TRP A 132 -4.19 -15.15 -2.53
N GLY A 133 -3.89 -16.33 -3.07
CA GLY A 133 -4.71 -16.99 -4.08
C GLY A 133 -4.59 -16.36 -5.47
N HIS A 134 -5.33 -16.89 -6.43
CA HIS A 134 -5.31 -16.44 -7.83
C HIS A 134 -3.88 -16.45 -8.42
N ALA A 135 -3.39 -15.32 -8.93
CA ALA A 135 -2.06 -15.19 -9.49
C ALA A 135 -0.97 -14.84 -8.46
N SER A 136 -1.27 -14.82 -7.14
CA SER A 136 -0.30 -14.38 -6.11
C SER A 136 1.01 -15.16 -6.10
N GLU A 137 0.95 -16.45 -6.42
CA GLU A 137 2.09 -17.37 -6.42
C GLU A 137 2.61 -17.68 -7.83
N ASN A 138 2.08 -17.02 -8.86
CA ASN A 138 2.50 -17.26 -10.22
C ASN A 138 3.70 -16.37 -10.59
N PRO A 139 4.91 -16.94 -10.78
CA PRO A 139 6.12 -16.14 -11.02
C PRO A 139 6.09 -15.35 -12.33
N LYS A 140 5.22 -15.72 -13.27
CA LYS A 140 5.05 -14.97 -14.52
C LYS A 140 4.45 -13.59 -14.29
N LEU A 141 3.70 -13.40 -13.21
CA LEU A 141 3.06 -12.11 -12.89
C LEU A 141 4.12 -11.03 -12.61
N PRO A 142 5.00 -11.16 -11.60
CA PRO A 142 6.05 -10.16 -11.36
C PRO A 142 7.02 -10.04 -12.53
N GLU A 143 7.36 -11.13 -13.22
CA GLU A 143 8.25 -11.09 -14.40
C GLU A 143 7.68 -10.17 -15.49
N LEU A 144 6.41 -10.35 -15.83
CA LEU A 144 5.75 -9.59 -16.89
C LEU A 144 5.50 -8.14 -16.48
N LEU A 145 5.13 -7.88 -15.22
CA LEU A 145 4.97 -6.52 -14.71
C LEU A 145 6.29 -5.74 -14.73
N HIS A 146 7.39 -6.35 -14.29
CA HIS A 146 8.71 -5.71 -14.29
C HIS A 146 9.20 -5.38 -15.70
N LYS A 147 8.97 -6.27 -16.68
CA LYS A 147 9.27 -6.00 -18.10
C LYS A 147 8.53 -4.77 -18.66
N ASN A 148 7.46 -4.33 -18.00
CA ASN A 148 6.64 -3.20 -18.42
C ASN A 148 6.73 -2.02 -17.44
N ASP A 149 7.77 -1.98 -16.61
CA ASP A 149 8.01 -0.95 -15.61
C ASP A 149 6.81 -0.76 -14.66
N ILE A 150 6.24 -1.86 -14.17
CA ILE A 150 5.20 -1.88 -13.13
C ILE A 150 5.71 -2.73 -11.98
N SER A 151 5.65 -2.22 -10.75
CA SER A 151 6.11 -2.96 -9.58
C SER A 151 5.12 -4.03 -9.15
N PHE A 152 5.62 -5.20 -8.78
CA PHE A 152 4.85 -6.16 -8.01
C PHE A 152 5.07 -5.92 -6.51
N MET A 153 3.99 -5.87 -5.72
CA MET A 153 4.06 -5.72 -4.26
C MET A 153 4.11 -7.09 -3.59
N GLY A 154 5.22 -7.80 -3.75
CA GLY A 154 5.47 -9.13 -3.18
C GLY A 154 6.80 -9.72 -3.60
#